data_AF-A0A0L7J459-F1
#
_entry.id   AF-A0A0L7J459-F1
#
_cell.length_a   1.000
_cell.length_b   1.000
_cell.length_c   1.000
_cell.angle_alpha   90.00
_cell.angle_beta   90.00
_cell.angle_gamma   90.00
#
_symmetry.space_group_name_H-M   'P 1'
#
loop_
_entity.id
_entity.type
_entity.pdbx_description
1 polymer ?
#
loop_
_entity_poly.entity_id
_entity_poly.type
_entity_poly.pdbx_seq_one_letter_code
_entity_poly.pdbx_strand_id
1 'polypeptide(L)'
;GEELGMTDGQVSWEDTKDPQACNTDDPVNYWTKSRDPTRTPYHWDASANAGFSTNASTWLPVADNYLTVNLAAQMAATNSHYK
;
A
#
# COMPACT_ATOMS: atom_id res chain seq x y z
N GLY A 1 -7.41 -4.36 4.38
CA GLY A 1 -7.27 -4.00 2.95
C GLY A 1 -8.18 -4.83 2.07
N GLU A 2 -8.33 -6.13 2.35
CA GLU A 2 -9.16 -7.06 1.58
C GLU A 2 -10.64 -6.60 1.47
N GLU A 3 -11.18 -5.99 2.52
CA GLU A 3 -12.54 -5.43 2.55
C GLU A 3 -12.75 -4.28 1.55
N LEU A 4 -11.66 -3.68 1.07
CA LEU A 4 -11.67 -2.68 0.00
C LEU A 4 -11.21 -3.27 -1.35
N GLY A 5 -10.78 -4.52 -1.40
CA GLY A 5 -10.11 -5.08 -2.57
C GLY A 5 -8.76 -4.38 -2.86
N MET A 6 -8.03 -3.98 -1.82
CA MET A 6 -6.66 -3.47 -2.00
C MET A 6 -5.78 -4.56 -2.64
N THR A 7 -4.98 -4.14 -3.60
CA THR A 7 -3.94 -4.96 -4.23
C THR A 7 -2.57 -4.60 -3.66
N ASP A 8 -1.60 -5.49 -3.82
CA ASP A 8 -0.21 -5.26 -3.45
C ASP A 8 0.30 -3.91 -3.99
N GLY A 9 0.87 -3.11 -3.10
CA GLY A 9 1.48 -1.83 -3.45
C GLY A 9 2.92 -2.00 -3.93
N GLN A 10 3.36 -1.13 -4.82
CA GLN A 10 4.74 -1.14 -5.29
C GLN A 10 5.68 -0.59 -4.20
N VAL A 11 6.68 -1.38 -3.83
CA VAL A 11 7.75 -1.00 -2.90
C VAL A 11 9.07 -1.22 -3.61
N SER A 12 9.89 -0.17 -3.73
CA SER A 12 11.22 -0.24 -4.36
C SER A 12 12.21 -1.03 -3.50
N TRP A 13 13.37 -1.38 -4.06
CA TRP A 13 14.43 -2.02 -3.26
C TRP A 13 14.92 -1.09 -2.15
N GLU A 14 15.07 0.19 -2.47
CA GLU A 14 15.53 1.24 -1.55
C GLU A 14 14.53 1.49 -0.41
N ASP A 15 13.24 1.35 -0.69
CA ASP A 15 12.16 1.51 0.28
C ASP A 15 11.84 0.23 1.04
N THR A 16 12.34 -0.94 0.60
CA THR A 16 12.11 -2.23 1.25
C THR A 16 12.61 -2.18 2.70
N LYS A 17 11.76 -2.62 3.63
CA LYS A 17 12.02 -2.72 5.07
C LYS A 17 11.94 -4.15 5.59
N ASP A 18 11.44 -5.10 4.80
CA ASP A 18 11.33 -6.50 5.19
C ASP A 18 12.72 -7.15 5.34
N PRO A 19 13.10 -7.60 6.56
CA PRO A 19 14.38 -8.30 6.75
C PRO A 19 14.50 -9.55 5.88
N GLN A 20 13.39 -10.20 5.51
CA GLN A 20 13.42 -11.38 4.65
C GLN A 20 13.95 -11.05 3.23
N ALA A 21 13.66 -9.87 2.72
CA ALA A 21 14.16 -9.40 1.43
C ALA A 21 15.52 -8.72 1.58
N CYS A 22 15.73 -7.89 2.61
CA CYS A 22 17.01 -7.22 2.82
C CYS A 22 18.17 -8.22 3.00
N ASN A 23 17.92 -9.34 3.67
CA ASN A 23 18.95 -10.35 3.92
C ASN A 23 19.30 -11.21 2.69
N THR A 24 18.62 -11.05 1.54
CA THR A 24 19.00 -11.77 0.31
C THR A 24 20.08 -11.07 -0.47
N ASP A 25 20.31 -9.77 -0.22
CA ASP A 25 21.23 -8.92 -0.98
C ASP A 25 21.02 -9.03 -2.52
N ASP A 26 19.74 -9.11 -2.92
CA ASP A 26 19.33 -9.29 -4.33
C ASP A 26 18.39 -8.16 -4.76
N PRO A 27 18.94 -7.02 -5.23
CA PRO A 27 18.14 -5.87 -5.64
C PRO A 27 17.27 -6.12 -6.89
N VAL A 28 17.46 -7.24 -7.60
CA VAL A 28 16.69 -7.58 -8.80
C VAL A 28 15.48 -8.44 -8.44
N ASN A 29 15.63 -9.41 -7.54
CA ASN A 29 14.58 -10.38 -7.19
C ASN A 29 14.01 -10.24 -5.77
N TYR A 30 14.37 -9.18 -5.03
CA TYR A 30 13.89 -8.91 -3.67
C TYR A 30 12.36 -9.01 -3.53
N TRP A 31 11.61 -8.59 -4.56
CA TRP A 31 10.15 -8.62 -4.61
C TRP A 31 9.57 -10.03 -4.41
N THR A 32 10.30 -11.08 -4.79
CA THR A 32 9.87 -12.48 -4.60
C THR A 32 9.90 -12.92 -3.14
N LYS A 33 10.64 -12.19 -2.29
CA LYS A 33 10.86 -12.48 -0.87
C LYS A 33 10.27 -11.42 0.05
N SER A 34 10.04 -10.21 -0.46
CA SER A 34 9.50 -9.10 0.31
C SER A 34 8.01 -9.28 0.57
N ARG A 35 7.63 -9.08 1.83
CA ARG A 35 6.22 -9.01 2.25
C ARG A 35 5.70 -7.58 2.27
N ASP A 36 6.56 -6.59 2.05
CA ASP A 36 6.21 -5.16 2.11
C ASP A 36 5.11 -4.72 1.14
N PRO A 37 4.96 -5.29 -0.08
CA PRO A 37 3.84 -4.96 -0.95
C PRO A 37 2.46 -5.14 -0.31
N THR A 38 2.31 -6.07 0.63
CA THR A 38 1.06 -6.29 1.38
C THR A 38 0.96 -5.49 2.68
N ARG A 39 1.97 -4.68 2.99
CA ARG A 39 2.10 -3.87 4.21
C ARG A 39 2.08 -2.38 3.92
N THR A 40 1.83 -1.99 2.67
CA THR A 40 1.67 -0.58 2.32
C THR A 40 0.54 0.03 3.16
N PRO A 41 0.63 1.32 3.49
CA PRO A 41 -0.38 1.98 4.32
C PRO A 41 -1.81 1.81 3.80
N TYR A 42 -2.75 1.78 4.74
CA TYR A 42 -4.17 1.60 4.44
C TYR A 42 -4.77 2.81 3.73
N HIS A 43 -5.73 2.58 2.83
CA HIS A 43 -6.37 3.64 2.05
C HIS A 43 -7.67 4.14 2.69
N TRP A 44 -7.57 5.16 3.54
CA TRP A 44 -8.74 5.77 4.17
C TRP A 44 -9.53 6.65 3.19
N ASP A 45 -8.84 7.52 2.46
CA ASP A 45 -9.45 8.46 1.52
C ASP A 45 -8.48 8.84 0.37
N ALA A 46 -8.87 9.81 -0.46
CA ALA A 46 -8.08 10.30 -1.60
C ALA A 46 -7.16 11.50 -1.26
N SER A 47 -6.96 11.82 0.03
CA SER A 47 -6.03 12.86 0.46
C SER A 47 -4.58 12.35 0.46
N ALA A 48 -3.62 13.24 0.76
CA ALA A 48 -2.21 12.87 0.81
C ALA A 48 -1.97 11.64 1.70
N ASN A 49 -1.12 10.72 1.23
CA ASN A 49 -0.87 9.41 1.86
C ASN A 49 -2.14 8.59 2.13
N ALA A 50 -3.16 8.73 1.29
CA ALA A 50 -4.46 8.07 1.44
C ALA A 50 -5.17 8.31 2.78
N GLY A 51 -4.91 9.45 3.42
CA GLY A 51 -5.44 9.75 4.75
C GLY A 51 -4.80 8.93 5.89
N PHE A 52 -3.79 8.09 5.61
CA PHE A 52 -3.08 7.33 6.63
C PHE A 52 -2.19 8.22 7.51
N SER A 53 -1.61 9.27 6.94
CA SER A 53 -0.75 10.19 7.67
C SER A 53 -0.79 11.59 7.09
N THR A 54 -0.68 12.59 7.96
CA THR A 54 -0.51 14.00 7.59
C THR A 54 0.95 14.40 7.35
N ASN A 55 1.91 13.51 7.61
CA ASN A 55 3.32 13.76 7.34
C ASN A 55 3.61 13.76 5.83
N ALA A 56 4.76 14.30 5.43
CA ALA A 56 5.17 14.33 4.02
C ALA A 56 5.44 12.91 3.44
N SER A 57 5.80 11.94 4.29
CA SER A 57 6.11 10.57 3.88
C SER A 57 5.69 9.55 4.94
N THR A 58 5.49 8.32 4.50
CA THR A 58 5.12 7.16 5.32
C THR A 58 6.28 6.16 5.44
N TRP A 59 6.19 5.22 6.38
CA TRP A 59 7.23 4.19 6.60
C TRP A 59 7.46 3.29 5.38
N LEU A 60 6.38 2.95 4.68
CA LEU A 60 6.37 2.34 3.35
C LEU A 60 5.56 3.22 2.41
N PRO A 61 5.85 3.23 1.10
CA PRO A 61 5.07 3.99 0.13
C PRO A 61 3.61 3.54 0.12
N VAL A 62 2.70 4.49 -0.12
CA VAL A 62 1.28 4.22 -0.34
C VAL A 62 1.09 3.67 -1.75
N ALA A 63 0.20 2.70 -1.93
CA ALA A 63 -0.04 2.13 -3.25
C ALA A 63 -0.72 3.15 -4.17
N ASP A 64 -0.29 3.22 -5.44
CA ASP A 64 -0.68 4.26 -6.41
C ASP A 64 -2.19 4.35 -6.68
N ASN A 65 -2.93 3.26 -6.45
CA ASN A 65 -4.37 3.19 -6.66
C ASN A 65 -5.21 3.74 -5.50
N TYR A 66 -4.62 4.33 -4.47
CA TYR A 66 -5.37 4.85 -3.32
C TYR A 66 -6.41 5.93 -3.69
N LEU A 67 -6.18 6.69 -4.77
CA LEU A 67 -7.13 7.71 -5.24
C LEU A 67 -8.47 7.10 -5.68
N THR A 68 -8.48 5.85 -6.12
CA THR A 68 -9.69 5.15 -6.62
C THR A 68 -10.13 4.01 -5.70
N VAL A 69 -9.21 3.35 -5.00
CA VAL A 69 -9.48 2.26 -4.05
C VAL A 69 -9.20 2.77 -2.63
N ASN A 70 -10.21 3.37 -2.00
CA ASN A 70 -10.16 3.82 -0.60
C ASN A 70 -11.53 3.69 0.07
N LEU A 71 -11.53 3.67 1.41
CA LEU A 71 -12.74 3.48 2.21
C LEU A 71 -13.79 4.56 1.93
N ALA A 72 -13.41 5.84 1.90
CA ALA A 72 -14.34 6.94 1.69
C ALA A 72 -15.10 6.82 0.35
N ALA A 73 -14.39 6.52 -0.74
CA ALA A 73 -15.00 6.31 -2.05
C ALA A 73 -15.95 5.12 -2.06
N GLN A 74 -15.57 4.01 -1.42
CA GLN A 74 -16.40 2.80 -1.36
C GLN A 74 -17.62 2.93 -0.46
N MET A 75 -17.53 3.72 0.61
CA MET A 75 -18.67 4.10 1.44
C MET A 75 -19.65 5.02 0.71
N ALA A 76 -19.19 5.83 -0.25
CA ALA A 76 -20.06 6.69 -1.05
C ALA A 76 -20.73 5.95 -2.22
N ALA A 77 -20.05 4.97 -2.81
CA ALA A 77 -20.56 4.20 -3.95
C ALA A 77 -21.79 3.36 -3.60
N THR A 78 -22.68 3.13 -4.57
CA THR A 78 -23.85 2.25 -4.42
C THR A 78 -23.46 0.78 -4.40
N ASN A 79 -22.43 0.39 -5.16
CA ASN A 79 -21.86 -0.95 -5.22
C ASN A 79 -20.34 -0.83 -5.08
N SER A 80 -19.74 -1.55 -4.14
CA SER A 80 -18.30 -1.50 -3.84
C SER A 80 -17.87 -2.80 -3.17
N HIS A 81 -16.57 -3.03 -2.97
CA HIS A 81 -16.12 -4.21 -2.21
C HIS A 81 -16.54 -4.12 -0.74
N TYR A 82 -16.60 -2.90 -0.20
CA TYR A 82 -16.95 -2.65 1.19
C TYR A 82 -18.45 -2.83 1.51
N LYS A 83 -19.34 -2.74 0.51
CA LYS A 83 -20.81 -2.83 0.67
C LYS A 83 -21.39 -4.04 -0.05
#